data_AF-A0A0C2D3X8-F1
#
_entry.id   AF-A0A0C2D3X8-F1
#
_cell.length_a   1.000
_cell.length_b   1.000
_cell.length_c   1.000
_cell.angle_alpha   90.00
_cell.angle_beta   90.00
_cell.angle_gamma   90.00
#
_symmetry.space_group_name_H-M   'P 1'
#
loop_
_entity.id
_entity.type
_entity.pdbx_description
1 polymer ?
#
loop_
_entity_poly.entity_id
_entity_poly.type
_entity_poly.pdbx_seq_one_letter_code
_entity_poly.pdbx_strand_id
1 'polypeptide(L)'
;MRILRVSVIPLLLSTSLAGSLGCGGVSRDLGGSGEEDAASGLTGPEAEERDPSPAAGISIVEVELNQGTRVPIGAGADWIDVDGRDGVAIASRDAVIRVHYSVDADWVPREIEARLSLQYPDGSEDSFVEVRTVKASSRRDDLNGPFVFRLETDDEQTRAGTQYQVELWDRQPSIGEGFEPGAWSNPDVGHRPIGFEAVPLELELVIVPIEYQGDVPKLDEKLLLGIVNNVYEQNPVTEVRWDVHAAVPYDGQLNSLSSLLPVLAQLRSDEGADPNAYYHALIDVGSQSLGGVFGISYAANDTKDDAGSRVSATVVWNIDPSAAIETFTHELGHAQGLAHVACPTAAADDPDPSFPHPNGQIGAWGVGTESLQVYDPAKVYDYMSYCGPSWVSDWTWAKTHARIQTLTAWDFEGAGVGDSGDERTQLLVGAVRANSDGSPSWEWWTMPGGIDVGRRSSAERFEFETSTGERIVAQADVSELSDHQTRWIKVVLPAEISELTAIRYVNGGQVLALDPTSIRGSGPR
;
A
#
# COMPACT_ATOMS: atom_id res chain seq x y z
N MET A 1 -10.38 -15.79 -14.05
CA MET A 1 -11.09 -14.56 -13.65
C MET A 1 -12.11 -14.88 -12.56
N ARG A 2 -11.64 -15.03 -11.31
CA ARG A 2 -12.51 -15.14 -10.13
C ARG A 2 -12.54 -13.77 -9.48
N ILE A 3 -13.65 -13.05 -9.64
CA ILE A 3 -13.95 -11.88 -8.82
C ILE A 3 -14.44 -12.44 -7.49
N LEU A 4 -13.59 -12.44 -6.48
CA LEU A 4 -13.97 -12.71 -5.10
C LEU A 4 -13.47 -11.52 -4.27
N ARG A 5 -14.32 -10.50 -4.16
CA ARG A 5 -14.20 -9.47 -3.13
C ARG A 5 -15.00 -9.97 -1.93
N VAL A 6 -14.34 -10.12 -0.80
CA VAL A 6 -14.90 -10.73 0.41
C VAL A 6 -15.73 -9.67 1.12
N SER A 7 -17.06 -9.76 1.04
CA SER A 7 -17.94 -9.05 1.98
C SER A 7 -17.70 -9.61 3.38
N VAL A 8 -17.20 -8.78 4.29
CA VAL A 8 -17.17 -9.08 5.72
C VAL A 8 -18.60 -8.89 6.25
N ILE A 9 -19.35 -9.98 6.40
CA ILE A 9 -20.66 -9.95 7.05
C ILE A 9 -20.44 -9.74 8.56
N PRO A 10 -21.02 -8.68 9.19
CA PRO A 10 -20.94 -8.53 10.63
C PRO A 10 -21.75 -9.63 11.31
N LEU A 11 -21.12 -10.26 12.31
CA LEU A 11 -21.69 -11.32 13.13
C LEU A 11 -22.85 -10.76 13.98
N LEU A 12 -24.08 -10.87 13.47
CA LEU A 12 -25.29 -10.63 14.24
C LEU A 12 -25.42 -11.72 15.33
N LEU A 13 -25.15 -11.34 16.58
CA LEU A 13 -25.47 -12.15 17.75
C LEU A 13 -27.00 -12.15 17.96
N SER A 14 -27.71 -13.08 17.30
CA SER A 14 -29.11 -13.35 17.60
C SER A 14 -29.23 -14.23 18.84
N THR A 15 -29.69 -13.66 19.95
CA THR A 15 -30.11 -14.38 21.15
C THR A 15 -31.42 -15.13 20.88
N SER A 16 -31.32 -16.39 20.49
CA SER A 16 -32.48 -17.29 20.43
C SER A 16 -32.80 -17.87 21.81
N LEU A 17 -33.94 -17.42 22.33
CA LEU A 17 -34.77 -18.03 23.38
C LEU A 17 -34.86 -19.56 23.18
N ALA A 18 -34.33 -20.33 24.13
CA ALA A 18 -34.55 -21.77 24.20
C ALA A 18 -35.87 -22.06 24.93
N GLY A 19 -36.85 -22.56 24.18
CA GLY A 19 -38.13 -23.05 24.67
C GLY A 19 -37.98 -24.29 25.56
N SER A 20 -38.86 -24.36 26.54
CA SER A 20 -39.04 -25.44 27.49
C SER A 20 -39.55 -26.73 26.85
N LEU A 21 -38.96 -27.86 27.21
CA LEU A 21 -39.56 -29.19 27.11
C LEU A 21 -39.17 -29.99 28.36
N GLY A 22 -40.19 -30.40 29.11
CA GLY A 22 -40.05 -31.14 30.35
C GLY A 22 -39.96 -32.65 30.19
N CYS A 23 -39.35 -33.27 31.21
CA CYS A 23 -39.50 -34.65 31.69
C CYS A 23 -38.76 -34.62 33.06
N GLY A 24 -39.34 -34.84 34.24
CA GLY A 24 -40.23 -35.91 34.67
C GLY A 24 -39.40 -36.95 35.45
N GLY A 25 -39.30 -36.86 36.78
CA GLY A 25 -38.61 -37.91 37.56
C GLY A 25 -38.19 -37.64 39.03
N VAL A 26 -39.17 -37.46 39.94
CA VAL A 26 -39.32 -38.13 41.27
C VAL A 26 -38.21 -38.10 42.35
N SER A 27 -38.58 -37.49 43.49
CA SER A 27 -38.44 -37.91 44.92
C SER A 27 -37.45 -37.23 45.89
N ARG A 28 -38.10 -36.52 46.85
CA ARG A 28 -38.01 -36.56 48.33
C ARG A 28 -37.05 -35.62 49.11
N ASP A 29 -37.74 -34.75 49.87
CA ASP A 29 -37.55 -34.27 51.25
C ASP A 29 -36.16 -33.79 51.72
N LEU A 30 -36.10 -32.55 52.20
CA LEU A 30 -36.18 -32.18 53.62
C LEU A 30 -36.15 -30.65 53.78
N GLY A 31 -36.98 -30.12 54.68
CA GLY A 31 -37.23 -28.68 54.82
C GLY A 31 -36.23 -27.90 55.68
N GLY A 32 -36.52 -26.62 55.89
CA GLY A 32 -35.89 -25.80 56.93
C GLY A 32 -35.84 -24.31 56.61
N SER A 33 -36.60 -23.56 57.42
CA SER A 33 -36.44 -22.14 57.80
C SER A 33 -36.40 -21.07 56.71
N GLY A 34 -37.43 -20.23 56.74
CA GLY A 34 -37.42 -18.92 56.13
C GLY A 34 -36.55 -17.94 56.91
N GLU A 35 -36.04 -16.96 56.17
CA GLU A 35 -35.65 -15.64 56.66
C GLU A 35 -36.26 -14.64 55.67
N GLU A 36 -37.15 -13.81 56.20
CA GLU A 36 -37.60 -12.58 55.56
C GLU A 36 -36.43 -11.60 55.60
N ASP A 37 -35.93 -11.19 54.44
CA ASP A 37 -35.19 -9.94 54.31
C ASP A 37 -35.94 -9.03 53.33
N ALA A 38 -36.47 -7.96 53.92
CA ALA A 38 -37.19 -6.90 53.24
C ALA A 38 -36.25 -6.15 52.29
N ALA A 39 -36.37 -6.41 50.99
CA ALA A 39 -35.83 -5.53 49.96
C ALA A 39 -36.68 -4.24 49.92
N SER A 40 -36.24 -3.26 50.71
CA SER A 40 -36.62 -1.85 50.58
C SER A 40 -36.35 -1.39 49.15
N GLY A 41 -37.44 -1.20 48.39
CA GLY A 41 -37.41 -0.54 47.09
C GLY A 41 -36.84 0.86 47.24
N LEU A 42 -35.62 1.04 46.74
CA LEU A 42 -35.10 2.34 46.33
C LEU A 42 -35.08 2.33 44.80
N THR A 43 -36.24 2.62 44.22
CA THR A 43 -36.30 3.16 42.86
C THR A 43 -35.59 4.51 42.91
N GLY A 44 -34.30 4.52 42.57
CA GLY A 44 -33.63 5.75 42.16
C GLY A 44 -34.40 6.34 40.97
N PRO A 45 -34.41 7.67 40.81
CA PRO A 45 -35.11 8.27 39.68
C PRO A 45 -34.49 7.70 38.40
N GLU A 46 -35.29 7.01 37.60
CA GLU A 46 -35.00 6.85 36.17
C GLU A 46 -34.77 8.27 35.66
N ALA A 47 -33.54 8.56 35.23
CA ALA A 47 -33.25 9.81 34.57
C ALA A 47 -34.20 9.89 33.37
N GLU A 48 -35.09 10.88 33.35
CA GLU A 48 -35.93 11.15 32.19
C GLU A 48 -35.00 11.26 30.97
N GLU A 49 -35.17 10.36 30.00
CA GLU A 49 -34.54 10.48 28.68
C GLU A 49 -35.05 11.79 28.05
N ARG A 50 -34.34 12.88 28.32
CA ARG A 50 -34.49 14.12 27.57
C ARG A 50 -33.89 13.89 26.18
N ASP A 51 -34.48 14.52 25.16
CA ASP A 51 -33.91 14.54 23.82
C ASP A 51 -32.45 15.04 23.89
N PRO A 52 -31.51 14.43 23.12
CA PRO A 52 -30.13 14.87 23.09
C PRO A 52 -30.03 16.36 22.74
N SER A 53 -29.15 17.09 23.42
CA SER A 53 -28.85 18.51 23.13
C SER A 53 -27.44 18.65 22.56
N PRO A 54 -27.10 19.75 21.87
CA PRO A 54 -25.72 20.06 21.52
C PRO A 54 -24.77 19.89 22.72
N ALA A 55 -23.65 19.21 22.53
CA ALA A 55 -22.73 18.92 23.62
C ALA A 55 -21.94 20.16 24.05
N ALA A 56 -22.01 20.50 25.34
CA ALA A 56 -21.24 21.59 25.94
C ALA A 56 -20.01 21.08 26.69
N GLY A 57 -18.99 21.91 26.90
CA GLY A 57 -17.75 21.54 27.61
C GLY A 57 -16.86 20.52 26.88
N ILE A 58 -17.18 20.25 25.62
CA ILE A 58 -16.41 19.44 24.67
C ILE A 58 -16.33 20.20 23.35
N SER A 59 -15.17 20.18 22.72
CA SER A 59 -14.94 20.81 21.42
C SER A 59 -14.27 19.84 20.48
N ILE A 60 -14.80 19.71 19.27
CA ILE A 60 -14.06 19.15 18.13
C ILE A 60 -12.80 20.01 17.97
N VAL A 61 -11.66 19.33 17.88
CA VAL A 61 -10.35 19.94 17.65
C VAL A 61 -9.96 19.75 16.19
N GLU A 62 -10.25 18.56 15.64
CA GLU A 62 -9.97 18.23 14.25
C GLU A 62 -10.88 17.11 13.75
N VAL A 63 -11.27 17.21 12.49
CA VAL A 63 -11.81 16.09 11.73
C VAL A 63 -10.77 15.72 10.66
N GLU A 64 -10.34 14.47 10.65
CA GLU A 64 -9.41 13.94 9.65
C GLU A 64 -10.02 12.79 8.86
N LEU A 65 -9.62 12.69 7.60
CA LEU A 65 -9.81 11.53 6.74
C LEU A 65 -8.48 10.78 6.65
N ASN A 66 -8.50 9.45 6.66
CA ASN A 66 -7.32 8.63 6.47
C ASN A 66 -7.62 7.46 5.52
N GLN A 67 -6.75 7.28 4.53
CA GLN A 67 -6.81 6.18 3.55
C GLN A 67 -5.48 5.42 3.45
N GLY A 68 -4.59 5.65 4.42
CA GLY A 68 -3.17 5.26 4.43
C GLY A 68 -2.34 6.40 5.04
N THR A 69 -2.61 7.63 4.61
CA THR A 69 -2.03 8.86 5.17
C THR A 69 -3.12 9.84 5.59
N ARG A 70 -2.85 10.64 6.62
CA ARG A 70 -3.82 11.59 7.20
C ARG A 70 -4.01 12.81 6.30
N VAL A 71 -5.28 13.12 5.99
CA VAL A 71 -5.73 14.37 5.38
C VAL A 71 -6.66 15.11 6.35
N PRO A 72 -6.26 16.26 6.93
CA PRO A 72 -7.15 17.04 7.77
C PRO A 72 -8.24 17.69 6.90
N ILE A 73 -9.51 17.50 7.27
CA ILE A 73 -10.66 18.05 6.53
C ILE A 73 -11.41 19.14 7.30
N GLY A 74 -11.23 19.21 8.63
CA GLY A 74 -11.78 20.29 9.46
C GLY A 74 -10.95 20.56 10.72
N ALA A 75 -11.02 21.78 11.23
CA ALA A 75 -10.33 22.23 12.44
C ALA A 75 -11.27 23.06 13.31
N GLY A 76 -11.47 22.66 14.56
CA GLY A 76 -12.45 23.30 15.42
C GLY A 76 -13.86 23.21 14.83
N ALA A 77 -14.52 24.36 14.70
CA ALA A 77 -15.83 24.49 14.06
C ALA A 77 -15.74 24.71 12.54
N ASP A 78 -14.55 25.00 12.01
CA ASP A 78 -14.32 25.36 10.62
C ASP A 78 -13.94 24.14 9.76
N TRP A 79 -14.27 24.18 8.47
CA TRP A 79 -13.76 23.20 7.50
C TRP A 79 -12.48 23.70 6.86
N ILE A 80 -11.66 22.78 6.37
CA ILE A 80 -10.48 23.10 5.57
C ILE A 80 -10.85 22.92 4.10
N ASP A 81 -10.79 24.00 3.33
CA ASP A 81 -11.02 23.95 1.88
C ASP A 81 -10.06 22.97 1.20
N VAL A 82 -10.51 22.33 0.11
CA VAL A 82 -9.74 21.29 -0.59
C VAL A 82 -8.36 21.79 -1.02
N ASP A 83 -8.28 23.02 -1.53
CA ASP A 83 -7.03 23.66 -1.97
C ASP A 83 -6.05 23.96 -0.81
N GLY A 84 -6.53 23.91 0.43
CA GLY A 84 -5.75 24.18 1.65
C GLY A 84 -5.21 22.94 2.36
N ARG A 85 -5.31 21.76 1.74
CA ARG A 85 -4.93 20.47 2.36
C ARG A 85 -3.59 19.98 1.83
N ASP A 86 -2.82 19.34 2.72
CA ASP A 86 -1.50 18.78 2.42
C ASP A 86 -1.56 17.35 1.82
N GLY A 87 -2.72 16.91 1.33
CA GLY A 87 -2.91 15.57 0.76
C GLY A 87 -4.24 15.40 0.03
N VAL A 88 -4.33 14.35 -0.80
CA VAL A 88 -5.50 14.05 -1.63
C VAL A 88 -6.39 13.00 -0.99
N ALA A 89 -7.70 13.16 -1.13
CA ALA A 89 -8.69 12.13 -0.78
C ALA A 89 -9.08 11.38 -2.05
N ILE A 90 -8.99 10.06 -2.04
CA ILE A 90 -9.21 9.20 -3.21
C ILE A 90 -10.63 8.67 -3.17
N ALA A 91 -11.41 8.91 -4.23
CA ALA A 91 -12.74 8.32 -4.36
C ALA A 91 -12.66 6.81 -4.60
N SER A 92 -13.75 6.08 -4.33
CA SER A 92 -13.84 4.63 -4.60
C SER A 92 -12.76 3.80 -3.90
N ARG A 93 -12.40 4.24 -2.70
CA ARG A 93 -11.46 3.58 -1.80
C ARG A 93 -11.98 3.76 -0.39
N ASP A 94 -11.83 2.74 0.45
CA ASP A 94 -12.24 2.82 1.85
C ASP A 94 -11.50 3.95 2.57
N ALA A 95 -12.17 4.51 3.58
CA ALA A 95 -11.60 5.60 4.36
C ALA A 95 -12.04 5.51 5.82
N VAL A 96 -11.22 6.11 6.70
CA VAL A 96 -11.56 6.29 8.11
C VAL A 96 -11.64 7.78 8.41
N ILE A 97 -12.78 8.24 8.90
CA ILE A 97 -12.93 9.57 9.47
C ILE A 97 -12.72 9.47 10.99
N ARG A 98 -11.80 10.27 11.53
CA ARG A 98 -11.61 10.41 12.99
C ARG A 98 -11.95 11.82 13.45
N VAL A 99 -12.79 11.90 14.47
CA VAL A 99 -13.22 13.16 15.10
C VAL A 99 -12.51 13.31 16.43
N HIS A 100 -11.45 14.11 16.42
CA HIS A 100 -10.66 14.44 17.60
C HIS A 100 -11.33 15.56 18.37
N TYR A 101 -11.38 15.42 19.69
CA TYR A 101 -12.00 16.39 20.58
C TYR A 101 -11.15 16.64 21.84
N SER A 102 -11.37 17.78 22.45
CA SER A 102 -10.89 18.15 23.79
C SER A 102 -12.06 18.43 24.71
N VAL A 103 -11.89 18.14 26.00
CA VAL A 103 -12.87 18.47 27.04
C VAL A 103 -12.32 19.53 27.99
N ASP A 104 -13.21 20.29 28.62
CA ASP A 104 -12.86 21.31 29.61
C ASP A 104 -12.20 20.71 30.86
N ALA A 105 -11.50 21.55 31.63
CA ALA A 105 -10.73 21.09 32.79
C ALA A 105 -11.60 20.52 33.92
N ASP A 106 -12.84 20.98 34.05
CA ASP A 106 -13.86 20.53 34.99
C ASP A 106 -14.84 19.51 34.39
N TRP A 107 -14.50 18.94 33.22
CA TRP A 107 -15.30 17.93 32.53
C TRP A 107 -15.79 16.81 33.46
N VAL A 108 -17.09 16.55 33.40
CA VAL A 108 -17.71 15.41 34.05
C VAL A 108 -17.95 14.30 33.00
N PRO A 109 -17.39 13.08 33.20
CA PRO A 109 -17.58 11.98 32.27
C PRO A 109 -19.04 11.65 32.02
N ARG A 110 -19.43 11.58 30.75
CA ARG A 110 -20.82 11.28 30.33
C ARG A 110 -20.89 10.79 28.90
N GLU A 111 -22.06 10.30 28.52
CA GLU A 111 -22.31 9.77 27.18
C GLU A 111 -22.49 10.89 26.15
N ILE A 112 -21.59 10.90 25.17
CA ILE A 112 -21.63 11.77 24.00
C ILE A 112 -21.90 10.90 22.78
N GLU A 113 -22.80 11.38 21.94
CA GLU A 113 -23.17 10.81 20.65
C GLU A 113 -22.56 11.67 19.55
N ALA A 114 -21.63 11.10 18.79
CA ALA A 114 -21.13 11.70 17.56
C ALA A 114 -22.01 11.25 16.40
N ARG A 115 -22.48 12.21 15.60
CA ARG A 115 -23.22 11.96 14.35
C ARG A 115 -22.37 12.42 13.19
N LEU A 116 -22.11 11.54 12.23
CA LEU A 116 -21.57 11.91 10.93
C LEU A 116 -22.72 11.85 9.93
N SER A 117 -22.97 12.95 9.23
CA SER A 117 -23.88 12.98 8.09
C SER A 117 -23.08 13.19 6.80
N LEU A 118 -23.39 12.37 5.79
CA LEU A 118 -22.86 12.47 4.45
C LEU A 118 -23.96 12.93 3.50
N GLN A 119 -23.64 13.90 2.65
CA GLN A 119 -24.52 14.35 1.58
C GLN A 119 -23.86 14.07 0.23
N TYR A 120 -24.58 13.37 -0.64
CA TYR A 120 -24.08 12.93 -1.94
C TYR A 120 -24.52 13.88 -3.08
N PRO A 121 -23.82 13.88 -4.23
CA PRO A 121 -24.15 14.76 -5.36
C PRO A 121 -25.55 14.58 -5.94
N ASP A 122 -26.17 13.41 -5.77
CA ASP A 122 -27.54 13.13 -6.22
C ASP A 122 -28.62 13.59 -5.22
N GLY A 123 -28.20 14.15 -4.08
CA GLY A 123 -29.07 14.63 -3.01
C GLY A 123 -29.50 13.57 -2.00
N SER A 124 -29.01 12.33 -2.13
CA SER A 124 -29.17 11.32 -1.07
C SER A 124 -28.24 11.63 0.12
N GLU A 125 -28.58 11.07 1.28
CA GLU A 125 -27.83 11.30 2.52
C GLU A 125 -27.71 10.00 3.33
N ASP A 126 -26.55 9.80 3.94
CA ASP A 126 -26.30 8.77 4.94
C ASP A 126 -26.01 9.40 6.30
N SER A 127 -26.37 8.71 7.38
CA SER A 127 -26.06 9.14 8.74
C SER A 127 -25.52 7.98 9.56
N PHE A 128 -24.39 8.24 10.22
CA PHE A 128 -23.70 7.32 11.11
C PHE A 128 -23.72 7.89 12.52
N VAL A 129 -23.81 7.01 13.51
CA VAL A 129 -23.88 7.38 14.92
C VAL A 129 -22.92 6.51 15.72
N GLU A 130 -22.06 7.14 16.52
CA GLU A 130 -21.25 6.48 17.51
C GLU A 130 -21.52 7.10 18.88
N VAL A 131 -21.80 6.26 19.88
CA VAL A 131 -22.07 6.70 21.25
C VAL A 131 -20.98 6.18 22.16
N ARG A 132 -20.44 7.05 23.02
CA ARG A 132 -19.47 6.64 24.02
C ARG A 132 -19.49 7.49 25.28
N THR A 133 -19.06 6.90 26.38
CA THR A 133 -18.70 7.67 27.58
C THR A 133 -17.37 8.39 27.36
N VAL A 134 -17.41 9.70 27.20
CA VAL A 134 -16.21 10.54 27.09
C VAL A 134 -15.69 10.83 28.50
N LYS A 135 -14.46 10.38 28.79
CA LYS A 135 -13.82 10.55 30.11
C LYS A 135 -12.75 11.63 30.14
N ALA A 136 -12.11 11.89 29.01
CA ALA A 136 -11.02 12.84 28.83
C ALA A 136 -10.90 13.18 27.33
N SER A 137 -10.08 14.18 27.01
CA SER A 137 -9.72 14.55 25.63
C SER A 137 -9.19 13.35 24.86
N SER A 138 -9.54 13.30 23.56
CA SER A 138 -9.04 12.26 22.66
C SER A 138 -7.52 12.36 22.45
N ARG A 139 -6.88 11.24 22.11
CA ARG A 139 -5.46 11.16 21.76
C ARG A 139 -5.31 10.49 20.40
N ARG A 140 -4.44 11.02 19.54
CA ARG A 140 -4.26 10.51 18.16
C ARG A 140 -3.66 9.12 18.08
N ASP A 141 -2.84 8.76 19.06
CA ASP A 141 -2.17 7.45 19.19
C ASP A 141 -3.12 6.33 19.64
N ASP A 142 -4.34 6.67 20.02
CA ASP A 142 -5.38 5.74 20.43
C ASP A 142 -6.45 5.66 19.35
N LEU A 143 -6.51 4.54 18.62
CA LEU A 143 -7.55 4.32 17.61
C LEU A 143 -8.94 4.51 18.22
N ASN A 144 -9.15 3.97 19.42
CA ASN A 144 -10.43 4.01 20.09
C ASN A 144 -10.59 5.26 20.95
N GLY A 145 -9.70 6.26 20.85
CA GLY A 145 -9.79 7.50 21.63
C GLY A 145 -10.76 8.52 21.01
N PRO A 146 -10.56 8.92 19.74
CA PRO A 146 -11.50 9.72 18.95
C PRO A 146 -12.79 8.96 18.64
N PHE A 147 -13.82 9.66 18.13
CA PHE A 147 -14.91 8.97 17.41
C PHE A 147 -14.41 8.57 16.02
N VAL A 148 -14.79 7.39 15.55
CA VAL A 148 -14.27 6.76 14.34
C VAL A 148 -15.43 6.27 13.48
N PHE A 149 -15.50 6.81 12.27
CA PHE A 149 -16.45 6.39 11.24
C PHE A 149 -15.68 5.74 10.09
N ARG A 150 -16.03 4.51 9.75
CA ARG A 150 -15.50 3.83 8.57
C ARG A 150 -16.43 4.12 7.40
N LEU A 151 -15.85 4.55 6.29
CA LEU A 151 -16.55 4.76 5.04
C LEU A 151 -16.16 3.65 4.09
N GLU A 152 -17.15 2.89 3.63
CA GLU A 152 -16.96 1.73 2.75
C GLU A 152 -17.28 2.11 1.31
N THR A 153 -16.37 1.76 0.39
CA THR A 153 -16.55 2.03 -1.03
C THR A 153 -17.66 1.18 -1.65
N ASP A 154 -17.92 -0.03 -1.12
CA ASP A 154 -18.95 -0.94 -1.62
C ASP A 154 -20.37 -0.43 -1.33
N ASP A 155 -20.52 0.34 -0.24
CA ASP A 155 -21.73 1.11 0.07
C ASP A 155 -21.74 2.47 -0.65
N GLU A 156 -20.78 2.69 -1.55
CA GLU A 156 -20.59 3.91 -2.32
C GLU A 156 -20.45 5.17 -1.42
N GLN A 157 -19.88 5.05 -0.21
CA GLN A 157 -19.79 6.18 0.73
C GLN A 157 -18.65 7.16 0.40
N THR A 158 -17.64 6.71 -0.37
CA THR A 158 -16.46 7.49 -0.76
C THR A 158 -16.52 8.01 -2.20
N ARG A 159 -17.72 8.40 -2.65
CA ARG A 159 -17.95 9.00 -3.98
C ARG A 159 -17.34 10.40 -4.10
N ALA A 160 -16.92 10.76 -5.32
CA ALA A 160 -16.53 12.15 -5.61
C ALA A 160 -17.71 13.11 -5.42
N GLY A 161 -17.43 14.28 -4.84
CA GLY A 161 -18.44 15.29 -4.52
C GLY A 161 -19.21 15.06 -3.22
N THR A 162 -18.96 13.97 -2.49
CA THR A 162 -19.51 13.76 -1.15
C THR A 162 -19.10 14.89 -0.21
N GLN A 163 -20.06 15.34 0.58
CA GLN A 163 -19.90 16.37 1.60
C GLN A 163 -20.18 15.77 2.98
N TYR A 164 -19.60 16.34 4.02
CA TYR A 164 -19.74 15.87 5.40
C TYR A 164 -20.19 16.98 6.35
N GLN A 165 -20.83 16.57 7.44
CA GLN A 165 -20.94 17.32 8.68
C GLN A 165 -20.85 16.33 9.84
N VAL A 166 -20.19 16.73 10.92
CA VAL A 166 -20.10 16.00 12.18
C VAL A 166 -20.68 16.85 13.29
N GLU A 167 -21.42 16.23 14.20
CA GLU A 167 -22.00 16.87 15.37
C GLU A 167 -21.81 16.02 16.63
N LEU A 168 -21.62 16.67 17.77
CA LEU A 168 -21.54 16.06 19.09
C LEU A 168 -22.78 16.41 19.92
N TRP A 169 -23.48 15.39 20.39
CA TRP A 169 -24.73 15.49 21.12
C TRP A 169 -24.58 14.89 22.52
N ASP A 170 -25.07 15.62 23.54
CA ASP A 170 -25.10 15.17 24.92
C ASP A 170 -26.37 14.35 25.15
N ARG A 171 -26.19 13.06 25.48
CA ARG A 171 -27.31 12.16 25.82
C ARG A 171 -27.73 12.29 27.28
N GLN A 172 -26.98 13.03 28.08
CA GLN A 172 -27.21 13.27 29.49
C GLN A 172 -27.17 14.77 29.78
N PRO A 173 -28.04 15.58 29.13
CA PRO A 173 -27.91 17.04 29.08
C PRO A 173 -27.90 17.71 30.45
N SER A 174 -28.56 17.13 31.46
CA SER A 174 -28.54 17.64 32.84
C SER A 174 -27.15 17.64 33.48
N ILE A 175 -26.22 16.78 33.02
CA ILE A 175 -24.82 16.76 33.47
C ILE A 175 -24.01 17.84 32.73
N GLY A 176 -24.34 18.09 31.46
CA GLY A 176 -23.76 19.16 30.66
C GLY A 176 -24.28 20.57 31.02
N GLU A 177 -25.37 20.67 31.78
CA GLU A 177 -25.91 21.96 32.26
C GLU A 177 -24.84 22.72 33.08
N GLY A 178 -24.43 23.88 32.58
CA GLY A 178 -23.44 24.76 33.22
C GLY A 178 -22.08 24.82 32.53
N PHE A 179 -21.83 23.94 31.56
CA PHE A 179 -20.70 24.09 30.64
C PHE A 179 -21.04 25.07 29.53
N GLU A 180 -20.04 25.81 29.06
CA GLU A 180 -20.18 26.66 27.87
C GLU A 180 -20.17 25.77 26.59
N PRO A 181 -20.93 26.13 25.54
CA PRO A 181 -20.86 25.44 24.27
C PRO A 181 -19.47 25.55 23.64
N GLY A 182 -18.90 24.41 23.25
CA GLY A 182 -17.67 24.33 22.47
C GLY A 182 -17.93 24.28 20.96
N ALA A 183 -16.91 23.90 20.19
CA ALA A 183 -17.07 23.51 18.79
C ALA A 183 -17.74 22.14 18.71
N TRP A 184 -19.06 22.07 18.91
CA TRP A 184 -19.81 20.82 18.93
C TRP A 184 -20.20 20.34 17.52
N SER A 185 -20.02 21.15 16.48
CA SER A 185 -20.26 20.80 15.08
C SER A 185 -19.06 21.16 14.20
N ASN A 186 -18.76 20.34 13.20
CA ASN A 186 -17.77 20.58 12.17
C ASN A 186 -18.25 20.02 10.82
N PRO A 187 -18.45 20.86 9.79
CA PRO A 187 -18.47 22.32 9.84
C PRO A 187 -19.66 22.85 10.67
N ASP A 188 -19.52 24.03 11.28
CA ASP A 188 -20.58 24.65 12.12
C ASP A 188 -21.91 24.86 11.37
N VAL A 189 -21.85 25.05 10.04
CA VAL A 189 -23.04 25.30 9.22
C VAL A 189 -23.02 24.47 7.93
N GLY A 190 -23.84 23.41 7.96
CA GLY A 190 -24.17 22.57 6.81
C GLY A 190 -23.00 21.73 6.32
N HIS A 191 -23.29 20.92 5.30
CA HIS A 191 -22.30 20.02 4.71
C HIS A 191 -21.22 20.79 3.93
N ARG A 192 -19.98 20.29 3.99
CA ARG A 192 -18.85 20.77 3.19
C ARG A 192 -18.10 19.63 2.52
N PRO A 193 -17.42 19.87 1.39
CA PRO A 193 -16.76 18.80 0.64
C PRO A 193 -15.72 18.01 1.45
N ILE A 194 -15.83 16.68 1.40
CA ILE A 194 -14.71 15.80 1.80
C ILE A 194 -13.59 15.87 0.78
N GLY A 195 -13.87 16.20 -0.49
CA GLY A 195 -12.85 16.39 -1.51
C GLY A 195 -12.32 15.09 -2.13
N PHE A 196 -13.11 14.01 -2.14
CA PHE A 196 -12.77 12.79 -2.87
C PHE A 196 -12.59 13.07 -4.37
N GLU A 197 -11.40 12.77 -4.89
CA GLU A 197 -11.02 12.89 -6.29
C GLU A 197 -11.33 11.61 -7.03
N ALA A 198 -12.13 11.71 -8.10
CA ALA A 198 -12.42 10.60 -9.01
C ALA A 198 -11.29 10.44 -10.03
N VAL A 199 -10.18 9.88 -9.58
CA VAL A 199 -9.05 9.49 -10.44
C VAL A 199 -8.92 7.97 -10.37
N PRO A 200 -8.94 7.25 -11.50
CA PRO A 200 -8.65 5.82 -11.48
C PRO A 200 -7.20 5.61 -11.08
N LEU A 201 -6.98 4.77 -10.06
CA LEU A 201 -5.66 4.44 -9.53
C LEU A 201 -5.57 2.93 -9.39
N GLU A 202 -5.24 2.25 -10.49
CA GLU A 202 -5.27 0.80 -10.59
C GLU A 202 -3.85 0.25 -10.62
N LEU A 203 -3.66 -0.88 -9.95
CA LEU A 203 -2.39 -1.59 -9.95
C LEU A 203 -2.64 -3.05 -10.30
N GLU A 204 -1.93 -3.57 -11.30
CA GLU A 204 -2.01 -4.97 -11.72
C GLU A 204 -0.80 -5.77 -11.23
N LEU A 205 -1.04 -6.76 -10.37
CA LEU A 205 -0.04 -7.68 -9.82
C LEU A 205 -0.15 -9.06 -10.47
N VAL A 206 0.97 -9.54 -11.01
CA VAL A 206 1.12 -10.94 -11.41
C VAL A 206 2.08 -11.61 -10.41
N ILE A 207 1.52 -12.41 -9.52
CA ILE A 207 2.29 -13.16 -8.51
C ILE A 207 2.81 -14.44 -9.15
N VAL A 208 4.12 -14.61 -9.23
CA VAL A 208 4.78 -15.71 -9.94
C VAL A 208 5.45 -16.67 -8.94
N PRO A 209 4.87 -17.85 -8.64
CA PRO A 209 5.55 -18.86 -7.84
C PRO A 209 6.74 -19.42 -8.63
N ILE A 210 7.93 -19.45 -8.03
CA ILE A 210 9.12 -20.05 -8.62
C ILE A 210 9.29 -21.47 -8.09
N GLU A 211 9.30 -22.46 -8.98
CA GLU A 211 9.67 -23.83 -8.64
C GLU A 211 11.19 -23.94 -8.62
N TYR A 212 11.76 -24.21 -7.44
CA TYR A 212 13.21 -24.30 -7.23
C TYR A 212 13.57 -25.58 -6.50
N GLN A 213 14.50 -26.35 -7.05
CA GLN A 213 14.93 -27.67 -6.52
C GLN A 213 13.77 -28.67 -6.30
N GLY A 214 12.69 -28.54 -7.07
CA GLY A 214 11.50 -29.38 -6.96
C GLY A 214 10.47 -28.93 -5.92
N ASP A 215 10.74 -27.81 -5.23
CA ASP A 215 9.82 -27.18 -4.29
C ASP A 215 9.15 -25.96 -4.93
N VAL A 216 7.83 -25.83 -4.71
CA VAL A 216 7.03 -24.65 -5.07
C VAL A 216 6.63 -23.96 -3.78
N PRO A 217 6.78 -22.63 -3.64
CA PRO A 217 6.35 -21.92 -2.44
C PRO A 217 4.87 -22.14 -2.18
N LYS A 218 4.51 -22.30 -0.90
CA LYS A 218 3.12 -22.50 -0.49
C LYS A 218 2.41 -21.15 -0.44
N LEU A 219 1.57 -20.90 -1.44
CA LEU A 219 0.76 -19.70 -1.51
C LEU A 219 -0.65 -19.99 -0.96
N ASP A 220 -0.77 -19.98 0.36
CA ASP A 220 -2.09 -20.07 1.00
C ASP A 220 -2.83 -18.73 0.95
N GLU A 221 -4.13 -18.78 1.23
CA GLU A 221 -5.00 -17.60 1.21
C GLU A 221 -4.53 -16.52 2.20
N LYS A 222 -3.96 -16.91 3.34
CA LYS A 222 -3.47 -15.97 4.34
C LYS A 222 -2.28 -15.16 3.81
N LEU A 223 -1.32 -15.80 3.16
CA LEU A 223 -0.17 -15.11 2.55
C LEU A 223 -0.64 -14.19 1.41
N LEU A 224 -1.46 -14.70 0.50
CA LEU A 224 -1.92 -13.95 -0.68
C LEU A 224 -2.75 -12.72 -0.28
N LEU A 225 -3.74 -12.90 0.60
CA LEU A 225 -4.53 -11.77 1.11
C LEU A 225 -3.69 -10.84 1.97
N GLY A 226 -2.73 -11.36 2.74
CA GLY A 226 -1.77 -10.55 3.48
C GLY A 226 -0.97 -9.62 2.57
N ILE A 227 -0.45 -10.13 1.46
CA ILE A 227 0.26 -9.33 0.45
C ILE A 227 -0.66 -8.29 -0.17
N VAL A 228 -1.81 -8.71 -0.69
CA VAL A 228 -2.72 -7.82 -1.43
C VAL A 228 -3.26 -6.71 -0.52
N ASN A 229 -3.64 -7.04 0.73
CA ASN A 229 -4.12 -6.06 1.69
C ASN A 229 -3.01 -5.10 2.12
N ASN A 230 -1.78 -5.59 2.33
CA ASN A 230 -0.65 -4.72 2.68
C ASN A 230 -0.31 -3.74 1.56
N VAL A 231 -0.31 -4.22 0.30
CA VAL A 231 -0.16 -3.37 -0.88
C VAL A 231 -1.28 -2.36 -0.95
N TYR A 232 -2.54 -2.79 -0.80
CA TYR A 232 -3.70 -1.91 -0.84
C TYR A 232 -3.62 -0.83 0.24
N GLU A 233 -3.34 -1.17 1.50
CA GLU A 233 -3.31 -0.20 2.61
C GLU A 233 -2.18 0.83 2.49
N GLN A 234 -1.04 0.45 1.92
CA GLN A 234 0.14 1.31 1.82
C GLN A 234 0.34 1.99 0.46
N ASN A 235 -0.53 1.72 -0.53
CA ASN A 235 -0.52 2.39 -1.82
C ASN A 235 -1.81 3.18 -2.07
N PRO A 236 -1.74 4.33 -2.75
CA PRO A 236 -2.88 5.12 -3.18
C PRO A 236 -3.58 4.49 -4.38
N VAL A 237 -4.25 3.36 -4.17
CA VAL A 237 -4.96 2.61 -5.22
C VAL A 237 -6.46 2.53 -4.93
N THR A 238 -7.28 2.66 -5.97
CA THR A 238 -8.71 2.33 -5.92
C THR A 238 -8.94 0.82 -6.07
N GLU A 239 -8.03 0.14 -6.77
CA GLU A 239 -8.11 -1.31 -6.96
C GLU A 239 -6.71 -1.93 -7.11
N VAL A 240 -6.48 -3.04 -6.39
CA VAL A 240 -5.38 -3.97 -6.69
C VAL A 240 -5.97 -5.14 -7.46
N ARG A 241 -5.71 -5.18 -8.78
CA ARG A 241 -6.00 -6.35 -9.61
C ARG A 241 -4.84 -7.31 -9.46
N TRP A 242 -5.12 -8.57 -9.19
CA TRP A 242 -4.04 -9.55 -9.01
C TRP A 242 -4.42 -10.91 -9.58
N ASP A 243 -3.41 -11.61 -10.10
CA ASP A 243 -3.51 -13.00 -10.49
C ASP A 243 -2.28 -13.78 -10.00
N VAL A 244 -2.43 -15.09 -9.86
CA VAL A 244 -1.33 -16.00 -9.53
C VAL A 244 -1.00 -16.79 -10.79
N HIS A 245 0.19 -16.54 -11.34
CA HIS A 245 0.70 -17.26 -12.49
C HIS A 245 0.97 -18.74 -12.14
N ALA A 246 1.02 -19.60 -13.16
CA ALA A 246 1.49 -20.97 -12.98
C ALA A 246 2.92 -21.00 -12.40
N ALA A 247 3.31 -22.07 -11.72
CA ALA A 247 4.68 -22.17 -11.22
C ALA A 247 5.68 -22.12 -12.39
N VAL A 248 6.71 -21.28 -12.26
CA VAL A 248 7.78 -21.14 -13.26
C VAL A 248 9.00 -21.92 -12.79
N PRO A 249 9.46 -22.94 -13.54
CA PRO A 249 10.63 -23.71 -13.16
C PRO A 249 11.91 -22.88 -13.28
N TYR A 250 12.73 -22.93 -12.24
CA TYR A 250 14.07 -22.35 -12.22
C TYR A 250 15.11 -23.45 -11.99
N ASP A 251 15.70 -23.94 -13.08
CA ASP A 251 16.70 -25.02 -13.06
C ASP A 251 18.13 -24.52 -12.73
N GLY A 252 18.34 -23.21 -12.70
CA GLY A 252 19.63 -22.59 -12.40
C GLY A 252 20.02 -22.71 -10.93
N GLN A 253 21.31 -22.61 -10.62
CA GLN A 253 21.72 -22.45 -9.22
C GLN A 253 21.36 -21.04 -8.75
N LEU A 254 20.57 -20.92 -7.68
CA LEU A 254 20.18 -19.63 -7.11
C LEU A 254 21.22 -19.18 -6.07
N ASN A 255 22.22 -18.43 -6.52
CA ASN A 255 23.23 -17.82 -5.63
C ASN A 255 22.86 -16.38 -5.20
N SER A 256 21.89 -15.78 -5.89
CA SER A 256 21.37 -14.43 -5.65
C SER A 256 19.92 -14.36 -6.15
N LEU A 257 19.06 -13.57 -5.50
CA LEU A 257 17.70 -13.33 -5.98
C LEU A 257 17.69 -12.55 -7.30
N SER A 258 18.73 -11.76 -7.59
CA SER A 258 18.84 -10.99 -8.83
C SER A 258 18.75 -11.85 -10.09
N SER A 259 19.11 -13.14 -10.01
CA SER A 259 18.99 -14.09 -11.12
C SER A 259 17.54 -14.39 -11.55
N LEU A 260 16.55 -14.06 -10.70
CA LEU A 260 15.13 -14.24 -11.01
C LEU A 260 14.56 -13.07 -11.82
N LEU A 261 15.11 -11.87 -11.67
CA LEU A 261 14.54 -10.68 -12.29
C LEU A 261 14.59 -10.72 -13.84
N PRO A 262 15.67 -11.20 -14.51
CA PRO A 262 15.67 -11.37 -15.97
C PRO A 262 14.67 -12.43 -16.44
N VAL A 263 14.43 -13.47 -15.63
CA VAL A 263 13.44 -14.51 -15.93
C VAL A 263 12.04 -13.89 -15.94
N LEU A 264 11.74 -13.03 -14.98
CA LEU A 264 10.46 -12.34 -14.89
C LEU A 264 10.28 -11.29 -15.98
N ALA A 265 11.32 -10.52 -16.29
CA ALA A 265 11.28 -9.54 -17.37
C ALA A 265 11.00 -10.24 -18.73
N GLN A 266 11.63 -11.40 -18.95
CA GLN A 266 11.36 -12.22 -20.14
C GLN A 266 9.95 -12.80 -20.13
N LEU A 267 9.48 -13.37 -19.01
CA LEU A 267 8.12 -13.90 -18.88
C LEU A 267 7.07 -12.82 -19.20
N ARG A 268 7.21 -11.65 -18.57
CA ARG A 268 6.35 -10.48 -18.81
C ARG A 268 6.34 -10.07 -20.28
N SER A 269 7.51 -10.07 -20.93
CA SER A 269 7.66 -9.77 -22.36
C SER A 269 6.99 -10.81 -23.24
N ASP A 270 7.16 -12.10 -22.94
CA ASP A 270 6.61 -13.22 -23.72
C ASP A 270 5.08 -13.25 -23.65
N GLU A 271 4.51 -12.85 -22.52
CA GLU A 271 3.07 -12.73 -22.32
C GLU A 271 2.49 -11.44 -22.92
N GLY A 272 3.34 -10.51 -23.36
CA GLY A 272 2.91 -9.22 -23.90
C GLY A 272 2.16 -8.38 -22.88
N ALA A 273 2.56 -8.45 -21.61
CA ALA A 273 1.85 -7.81 -20.51
C ALA A 273 1.75 -6.29 -20.65
N ASP A 274 0.61 -5.75 -20.22
CA ASP A 274 0.35 -4.32 -20.25
C ASP A 274 1.39 -3.54 -19.44
N PRO A 275 1.75 -2.31 -19.84
CA PRO A 275 2.73 -1.51 -19.12
C PRO A 275 2.44 -1.39 -17.61
N ASN A 276 1.19 -1.30 -17.17
CA ASN A 276 0.84 -1.21 -15.74
C ASN A 276 0.95 -2.54 -14.96
N ALA A 277 1.31 -3.66 -15.61
CA ALA A 277 1.47 -4.95 -14.96
C ALA A 277 2.84 -5.12 -14.28
N TYR A 278 2.81 -5.46 -12.99
CA TYR A 278 3.97 -5.74 -12.14
C TYR A 278 4.10 -7.24 -11.89
N TYR A 279 5.24 -7.83 -12.27
CA TYR A 279 5.48 -9.26 -12.07
C TYR A 279 6.34 -9.48 -10.83
N HIS A 280 5.87 -10.29 -9.89
CA HIS A 280 6.55 -10.47 -8.61
C HIS A 280 6.77 -11.94 -8.29
N ALA A 281 8.03 -12.36 -8.24
CA ALA A 281 8.41 -13.73 -7.95
C ALA A 281 8.29 -14.01 -6.45
N LEU A 282 7.65 -15.11 -6.10
CA LEU A 282 7.71 -15.69 -4.77
C LEU A 282 8.53 -16.96 -4.84
N ILE A 283 9.49 -17.13 -3.94
CA ILE A 283 10.42 -18.29 -3.92
C ILE A 283 10.64 -18.77 -2.49
N ASP A 284 10.57 -20.08 -2.26
CA ASP A 284 11.04 -20.70 -1.01
C ASP A 284 12.47 -21.22 -1.22
N VAL A 285 13.41 -20.70 -0.44
CA VAL A 285 14.82 -21.14 -0.44
C VAL A 285 15.19 -21.95 0.80
N GLY A 286 14.20 -22.33 1.62
CA GLY A 286 14.38 -23.03 2.88
C GLY A 286 14.85 -22.14 4.05
N SER A 287 14.96 -20.83 3.84
CA SER A 287 15.37 -19.83 4.84
C SER A 287 14.63 -18.51 4.65
N GLN A 288 14.75 -17.59 5.62
CA GLN A 288 14.14 -16.24 5.57
C GLN A 288 14.72 -15.32 4.50
N SER A 289 15.95 -15.59 4.08
CA SER A 289 16.67 -14.79 3.08
C SER A 289 17.66 -15.66 2.33
N LEU A 290 18.10 -15.17 1.16
CA LEU A 290 19.20 -15.74 0.40
C LEU A 290 20.39 -14.78 0.48
N GLY A 291 21.48 -15.21 1.14
CA GLY A 291 22.66 -14.35 1.31
C GLY A 291 22.41 -13.08 2.14
N GLY A 292 21.38 -13.08 2.99
CA GLY A 292 20.96 -11.90 3.76
C GLY A 292 19.93 -11.01 3.05
N VAL A 293 19.58 -11.33 1.81
CA VAL A 293 18.62 -10.58 0.99
C VAL A 293 17.24 -11.24 1.06
N PHE A 294 16.23 -10.48 1.49
CA PHE A 294 14.84 -10.95 1.65
C PHE A 294 14.04 -10.78 0.35
N GLY A 295 14.32 -9.71 -0.39
CA GLY A 295 13.71 -9.39 -1.68
C GLY A 295 14.67 -8.59 -2.54
N ILE A 296 14.33 -8.47 -3.82
CA ILE A 296 15.05 -7.64 -4.77
C ILE A 296 14.11 -7.17 -5.88
N SER A 297 14.42 -6.02 -6.48
CA SER A 297 13.61 -5.43 -7.53
C SER A 297 14.45 -4.57 -8.47
N TYR A 298 13.92 -4.35 -9.66
CA TYR A 298 14.43 -3.30 -10.54
C TYR A 298 13.80 -1.96 -10.19
N ALA A 299 14.60 -0.90 -10.26
CA ALA A 299 14.12 0.48 -10.16
C ALA A 299 13.55 0.96 -11.51
N ALA A 300 12.24 0.77 -11.71
CA ALA A 300 11.58 1.14 -12.97
C ALA A 300 11.17 2.63 -13.01
N ASN A 301 11.21 3.24 -14.19
CA ASN A 301 10.63 4.56 -14.43
C ASN A 301 9.16 4.49 -14.93
N ASP A 302 8.54 5.66 -15.09
CA ASP A 302 7.15 5.86 -15.52
C ASP A 302 7.03 6.01 -17.04
N THR A 303 7.82 5.28 -17.82
CA THR A 303 7.65 5.20 -19.28
C THR A 303 7.14 3.83 -19.70
N LYS A 304 6.42 3.75 -20.83
CA LYS A 304 6.00 2.46 -21.42
C LYS A 304 7.20 1.61 -21.82
N ASP A 305 8.26 2.26 -22.29
CA ASP A 305 9.48 1.63 -22.77
C ASP A 305 10.30 0.92 -21.67
N ASP A 306 10.19 1.37 -20.41
CA ASP A 306 10.83 0.72 -19.26
C ASP A 306 9.91 -0.30 -18.56
N ALA A 307 8.78 -0.67 -19.17
CA ALA A 307 7.83 -1.59 -18.55
C ALA A 307 8.42 -2.97 -18.24
N GLY A 308 9.41 -3.43 -19.02
CA GLY A 308 10.16 -4.64 -18.72
C GLY A 308 10.89 -4.62 -17.37
N SER A 309 11.10 -3.43 -16.80
CA SER A 309 11.73 -3.26 -15.49
C SER A 309 10.75 -3.37 -14.31
N ARG A 310 9.44 -3.58 -14.52
CA ARG A 310 8.46 -3.69 -13.42
C ARG A 310 8.38 -5.10 -12.87
N VAL A 311 9.53 -5.60 -12.43
CA VAL A 311 9.69 -6.96 -11.92
C VAL A 311 10.45 -7.01 -10.60
N SER A 312 9.99 -7.88 -9.72
CA SER A 312 10.47 -8.02 -8.33
C SER A 312 10.54 -9.48 -7.92
N ALA A 313 11.26 -9.80 -6.84
CA ALA A 313 11.32 -11.12 -6.25
C ALA A 313 11.38 -11.03 -4.72
N THR A 314 10.69 -11.93 -4.01
CA THR A 314 10.68 -12.02 -2.54
C THR A 314 10.78 -13.46 -2.09
N VAL A 315 11.59 -13.68 -1.05
CA VAL A 315 11.68 -14.96 -0.36
C VAL A 315 10.45 -15.16 0.52
N VAL A 316 9.77 -16.28 0.34
CA VAL A 316 8.68 -16.74 1.20
C VAL A 316 9.25 -17.73 2.20
N TRP A 317 9.25 -17.34 3.47
CA TRP A 317 9.55 -18.27 4.55
C TRP A 317 8.26 -18.82 5.17
N ASN A 318 7.93 -20.06 4.79
CA ASN A 318 6.67 -20.70 5.16
C ASN A 318 6.41 -20.83 6.68
N ILE A 319 7.42 -20.61 7.54
CA ILE A 319 7.26 -20.63 9.00
C ILE A 319 6.62 -19.31 9.50
N ASP A 320 7.00 -18.18 8.92
CA ASP A 320 6.46 -16.87 9.24
C ASP A 320 6.40 -15.99 7.98
N PRO A 321 5.23 -15.86 7.35
CA PRO A 321 5.05 -15.11 6.11
C PRO A 321 5.05 -13.59 6.30
N SER A 322 5.04 -13.07 7.54
CA SER A 322 4.93 -11.62 7.80
C SER A 322 6.05 -10.82 7.13
N ALA A 323 7.29 -11.30 7.23
CA ALA A 323 8.43 -10.69 6.56
C ALA A 323 8.27 -10.66 5.04
N ALA A 324 7.70 -11.70 4.44
CA ALA A 324 7.45 -11.74 2.99
C ALA A 324 6.37 -10.72 2.57
N ILE A 325 5.34 -10.50 3.39
CA ILE A 325 4.28 -9.52 3.13
C ILE A 325 4.82 -8.08 3.12
N GLU A 326 5.67 -7.74 4.10
CA GLU A 326 6.33 -6.43 4.17
C GLU A 326 7.36 -6.27 3.04
N THR A 327 8.20 -7.29 2.82
CA THR A 327 9.21 -7.28 1.77
C THR A 327 8.58 -7.15 0.38
N PHE A 328 7.45 -7.83 0.13
CA PHE A 328 6.74 -7.69 -1.15
C PHE A 328 6.38 -6.23 -1.43
N THR A 329 5.85 -5.53 -0.43
CA THR A 329 5.44 -4.12 -0.57
C THR A 329 6.65 -3.22 -0.78
N HIS A 330 7.77 -3.50 -0.10
CA HIS A 330 9.06 -2.81 -0.30
C HIS A 330 9.57 -2.97 -1.74
N GLU A 331 9.63 -4.21 -2.24
CA GLU A 331 10.12 -4.50 -3.59
C GLU A 331 9.18 -4.00 -4.69
N LEU A 332 7.86 -3.95 -4.42
CA LEU A 332 6.91 -3.28 -5.30
C LEU A 332 7.19 -1.77 -5.36
N GLY A 333 7.58 -1.15 -4.24
CA GLY A 333 8.00 0.24 -4.19
C GLY A 333 9.17 0.55 -5.13
N HIS A 334 10.18 -0.32 -5.18
CA HIS A 334 11.26 -0.21 -6.17
C HIS A 334 10.75 -0.35 -7.61
N ALA A 335 9.85 -1.30 -7.88
CA ALA A 335 9.23 -1.43 -9.21
C ALA A 335 8.36 -0.21 -9.58
N GLN A 336 7.91 0.56 -8.59
CA GLN A 336 7.26 1.87 -8.76
C GLN A 336 8.26 3.04 -8.88
N GLY A 337 9.56 2.77 -8.83
CA GLY A 337 10.65 3.74 -8.99
C GLY A 337 11.07 4.44 -7.71
N LEU A 338 10.70 3.91 -6.53
CA LEU A 338 11.18 4.43 -5.25
C LEU A 338 12.61 3.95 -4.99
N ALA A 339 13.45 4.86 -4.50
CA ALA A 339 14.73 4.54 -3.89
C ALA A 339 14.57 4.36 -2.37
N HIS A 340 15.59 3.85 -1.70
CA HIS A 340 15.52 3.64 -0.25
C HIS A 340 15.39 4.95 0.53
N VAL A 341 14.95 4.84 1.78
CA VAL A 341 14.88 5.94 2.74
C VAL A 341 15.87 5.69 3.88
N ALA A 342 16.74 6.67 4.14
CA ALA A 342 17.71 6.59 5.23
C ALA A 342 17.03 6.56 6.60
N CYS A 343 17.52 5.70 7.50
CA CYS A 343 17.00 5.62 8.86
C CYS A 343 18.12 5.33 9.89
N PRO A 344 17.89 5.50 11.21
CA PRO A 344 18.97 5.51 12.20
C PRO A 344 19.53 4.14 12.56
N THR A 345 18.74 3.08 12.46
CA THR A 345 19.09 1.76 12.99
C THR A 345 19.55 0.77 11.92
N ALA A 346 19.47 1.16 10.65
CA ALA A 346 19.93 0.37 9.52
C ALA A 346 20.50 1.31 8.46
N ALA A 347 21.63 0.92 7.86
CA ALA A 347 22.17 1.63 6.72
C ALA A 347 21.27 1.32 5.52
N ALA A 348 20.53 2.32 5.05
CA ALA A 348 19.88 2.27 3.76
C ALA A 348 20.95 2.51 2.69
N ASP A 349 20.93 1.71 1.66
CA ASP A 349 21.82 1.88 0.53
C ASP A 349 21.21 2.87 -0.48
N ASP A 350 22.03 3.78 -1.02
CA ASP A 350 21.62 4.91 -1.90
C ASP A 350 20.28 5.60 -1.53
N PRO A 351 20.17 6.16 -0.31
CA PRO A 351 18.91 6.76 0.13
C PRO A 351 18.55 7.99 -0.70
N ASP A 352 17.27 8.14 -1.04
CA ASP A 352 16.77 9.29 -1.81
C ASP A 352 17.04 10.59 -1.03
N PRO A 353 17.92 11.49 -1.54
CA PRO A 353 18.27 12.72 -0.84
C PRO A 353 17.11 13.73 -0.80
N SER A 354 16.04 13.50 -1.55
CA SER A 354 14.83 14.34 -1.55
C SER A 354 13.78 13.90 -0.51
N PHE A 355 14.00 12.79 0.20
CA PHE A 355 13.12 12.38 1.29
C PHE A 355 13.14 13.43 2.43
N PRO A 356 12.01 14.03 2.80
CA PRO A 356 11.99 15.23 3.63
C PRO A 356 12.01 14.94 5.13
N HIS A 357 11.63 13.73 5.56
CA HIS A 357 11.42 13.45 6.98
C HIS A 357 12.71 12.96 7.64
N PRO A 358 13.13 13.59 8.75
CA PRO A 358 14.27 13.11 9.52
C PRO A 358 14.11 11.65 9.93
N ASN A 359 15.22 10.92 9.98
CA ASN A 359 15.28 9.54 10.46
C ASN A 359 14.41 8.55 9.66
N GLY A 360 13.94 8.90 8.45
CA GLY A 360 13.11 8.01 7.66
C GLY A 360 11.69 7.83 8.19
N GLN A 361 11.18 8.79 8.97
CA GLN A 361 9.84 8.73 9.57
C GLN A 361 8.71 9.04 8.59
N ILE A 362 7.49 8.61 8.87
CA ILE A 362 6.36 8.70 7.93
C ILE A 362 5.75 10.11 7.75
N GLY A 363 6.15 11.10 8.55
CA GLY A 363 5.72 12.50 8.41
C GLY A 363 4.29 12.79 8.91
N ALA A 364 3.32 11.96 8.54
CA ALA A 364 1.91 12.07 8.88
C ALA A 364 1.41 10.84 9.67
N TRP A 365 0.29 11.00 10.39
CA TRP A 365 -0.39 9.85 11.00
C TRP A 365 -0.95 8.92 9.94
N GLY A 366 -0.71 7.62 10.09
CA GLY A 366 -1.29 6.59 9.23
C GLY A 366 -2.43 5.86 9.94
N VAL A 367 -3.43 5.42 9.19
CA VAL A 367 -4.43 4.47 9.65
C VAL A 367 -4.63 3.41 8.57
N GLY A 368 -4.44 2.15 8.92
CA GLY A 368 -4.82 1.04 8.04
C GLY A 368 -6.33 0.88 8.01
N THR A 369 -6.94 0.96 6.83
CA THR A 369 -8.40 0.88 6.65
C THR A 369 -8.95 -0.54 6.84
N GLU A 370 -8.10 -1.55 6.65
CA GLU A 370 -8.39 -2.98 6.83
C GLU A 370 -7.93 -3.46 8.22
N SER A 371 -6.68 -3.18 8.54
CA SER A 371 -6.04 -3.62 9.78
C SER A 371 -6.54 -2.85 11.01
N LEU A 372 -7.12 -1.66 10.79
CA LEU A 372 -7.54 -0.71 11.82
C LEU A 372 -6.42 -0.43 12.83
N GLN A 373 -5.19 -0.31 12.32
CA GLN A 373 -4.03 0.08 13.12
C GLN A 373 -3.69 1.55 12.90
N VAL A 374 -3.22 2.22 13.96
CA VAL A 374 -2.76 3.60 13.92
C VAL A 374 -1.23 3.63 13.94
N TYR A 375 -0.66 4.40 13.02
CA TYR A 375 0.78 4.55 12.86
C TYR A 375 1.20 5.96 13.29
N ASP A 376 2.02 6.02 14.34
CA ASP A 376 2.55 7.24 14.93
C ASP A 376 3.77 7.73 14.14
N PRO A 377 3.74 8.94 13.54
CA PRO A 377 4.85 9.44 12.74
C PRO A 377 6.15 9.60 13.50
N ALA A 378 6.11 9.66 14.84
CA ALA A 378 7.32 9.72 15.65
C ALA A 378 7.95 8.35 15.92
N LYS A 379 7.28 7.25 15.62
CA LYS A 379 7.70 5.87 15.98
C LYS A 379 7.75 4.89 14.81
N VAL A 380 7.17 5.26 13.68
CA VAL A 380 7.04 4.42 12.49
C VAL A 380 7.87 5.02 11.35
N TYR A 381 8.49 4.16 10.57
CA TYR A 381 9.38 4.51 9.47
C TYR A 381 8.73 4.25 8.11
N ASP A 382 9.21 4.93 7.08
CA ASP A 382 8.76 4.67 5.71
C ASP A 382 9.07 3.22 5.30
N TYR A 383 8.17 2.59 4.55
CA TYR A 383 8.35 1.20 4.10
C TYR A 383 9.53 1.01 3.17
N MET A 384 10.07 2.06 2.54
CA MET A 384 11.32 2.02 1.77
C MET A 384 12.58 2.16 2.65
N SER A 385 12.43 2.29 3.97
CA SER A 385 13.53 2.18 4.91
C SER A 385 13.73 0.74 5.39
N TYR A 386 14.91 0.44 5.93
CA TYR A 386 15.18 -0.83 6.61
C TYR A 386 14.88 -0.77 8.12
N CYS A 387 14.17 0.26 8.58
CA CYS A 387 13.78 0.41 9.97
C CYS A 387 12.34 -0.07 10.18
N GLY A 388 12.12 -0.75 11.31
CA GLY A 388 10.80 -1.23 11.72
C GLY A 388 10.35 -0.57 13.04
N PRO A 389 9.03 -0.50 13.30
CA PRO A 389 7.93 -0.86 12.40
C PRO A 389 7.81 0.11 11.21
N SER A 390 7.31 -0.37 10.07
CA SER A 390 7.19 0.41 8.84
C SER A 390 5.74 0.68 8.43
N TRP A 391 5.54 1.78 7.70
CA TRP A 391 4.28 2.21 7.08
C TRP A 391 4.59 3.17 5.93
N VAL A 392 3.59 3.53 5.12
CA VAL A 392 3.77 4.54 4.06
C VAL A 392 3.90 5.95 4.63
N SER A 393 4.91 6.72 4.20
CA SER A 393 4.97 8.16 4.47
C SER A 393 4.05 8.97 3.57
N ASP A 394 3.66 10.18 4.00
CA ASP A 394 2.94 11.13 3.14
C ASP A 394 3.68 11.44 1.83
N TRP A 395 5.01 11.49 1.86
CA TRP A 395 5.86 11.71 0.70
C TRP A 395 5.87 10.50 -0.24
N THR A 396 6.00 9.30 0.30
CA THR A 396 5.99 8.07 -0.50
C THR A 396 4.60 7.87 -1.12
N TRP A 397 3.54 8.10 -0.36
CA TRP A 397 2.16 8.12 -0.83
C TRP A 397 1.97 9.08 -2.02
N ALA A 398 2.48 10.30 -1.92
CA ALA A 398 2.36 11.28 -3.01
C ALA A 398 3.14 10.84 -4.27
N LYS A 399 4.36 10.29 -4.11
CA LYS A 399 5.16 9.77 -5.23
C LYS A 399 4.50 8.57 -5.91
N THR A 400 4.00 7.62 -5.13
CA THR A 400 3.31 6.44 -5.68
C THR A 400 1.98 6.81 -6.31
N HIS A 401 1.24 7.79 -5.77
CA HIS A 401 0.03 8.32 -6.40
C HIS A 401 0.30 8.81 -7.82
N ALA A 402 1.30 9.69 -7.98
CA ALA A 402 1.67 10.22 -9.30
C ALA A 402 2.10 9.10 -10.27
N ARG A 403 2.84 8.11 -9.77
CA ARG A 403 3.25 6.94 -10.56
C ARG A 403 2.05 6.10 -11.00
N ILE A 404 1.21 5.70 -10.05
CA ILE A 404 0.03 4.86 -10.31
C ILE A 404 -0.92 5.57 -11.27
N GLN A 405 -1.18 6.87 -11.06
CA GLN A 405 -2.01 7.66 -11.97
C GLN A 405 -1.46 7.65 -13.41
N THR A 406 -0.15 7.83 -13.57
CA THR A 406 0.50 7.83 -14.89
C THR A 406 0.35 6.47 -15.59
N LEU A 407 0.63 5.39 -14.87
CA LEU A 407 0.57 4.04 -15.43
C LEU A 407 -0.87 3.60 -15.73
N THR A 408 -1.78 3.88 -14.80
CA THR A 408 -3.21 3.59 -14.95
C THR A 408 -3.77 4.28 -16.19
N ALA A 409 -3.37 5.52 -16.48
CA ALA A 409 -3.82 6.24 -17.65
C ALA A 409 -3.53 5.49 -18.97
N TRP A 410 -2.45 4.71 -19.05
CA TRP A 410 -2.10 3.93 -20.24
C TRP A 410 -3.08 2.80 -20.53
N ASP A 411 -3.68 2.21 -19.49
CA ASP A 411 -4.69 1.16 -19.65
C ASP A 411 -6.00 1.75 -20.24
N PHE A 412 -6.23 3.05 -19.98
CA PHE A 412 -7.37 3.81 -20.52
C PHE A 412 -7.10 4.50 -21.87
N GLU A 413 -5.86 4.57 -22.33
CA GLU A 413 -5.49 5.10 -23.65
C GLU A 413 -6.04 4.24 -24.82
N GLY A 414 -6.67 3.09 -24.53
CA GLY A 414 -7.15 2.10 -25.49
C GLY A 414 -8.67 2.05 -25.78
N ALA A 415 -9.50 2.99 -25.31
CA ALA A 415 -10.91 3.10 -25.77
C ALA A 415 -11.09 3.80 -27.13
N GLY A 416 -9.99 4.17 -27.80
CA GLY A 416 -10.03 4.74 -29.13
C GLY A 416 -8.63 4.89 -29.75
N VAL A 417 -8.43 4.20 -30.88
CA VAL A 417 -7.30 4.32 -31.81
C VAL A 417 -6.01 3.68 -31.31
N GLY A 418 -5.78 2.45 -31.79
CA GLY A 418 -4.42 1.95 -31.92
C GLY A 418 -3.64 2.89 -32.84
N ASP A 419 -2.56 3.45 -32.31
CA ASP A 419 -1.39 3.81 -33.09
C ASP A 419 -0.16 3.88 -32.16
N SER A 420 0.64 2.83 -32.21
CA SER A 420 2.08 2.99 -32.25
C SER A 420 2.63 1.89 -33.14
N GLY A 421 2.53 2.12 -34.46
CA GLY A 421 3.49 1.49 -35.34
C GLY A 421 4.88 1.99 -34.93
N ASP A 422 5.65 1.16 -34.25
CA ASP A 422 7.11 1.19 -34.34
C ASP A 422 7.69 -0.16 -33.90
N GLU A 423 8.75 -0.57 -34.57
CA GLU A 423 9.52 -1.77 -34.32
C GLU A 423 9.93 -1.81 -32.84
N ARG A 424 9.60 -2.89 -32.10
CA ARG A 424 9.97 -3.02 -30.67
C ARG A 424 11.49 -2.88 -30.56
N THR A 425 11.96 -1.75 -30.02
CA THR A 425 13.38 -1.49 -29.87
C THR A 425 13.97 -2.56 -28.95
N GLN A 426 14.95 -3.31 -29.44
CA GLN A 426 15.66 -4.35 -28.68
C GLN A 426 16.74 -3.68 -27.83
N LEU A 427 16.85 -4.06 -26.56
CA LEU A 427 17.91 -3.65 -25.65
C LEU A 427 18.88 -4.79 -25.43
N LEU A 428 20.17 -4.48 -25.31
CA LEU A 428 21.15 -5.33 -24.63
C LEU A 428 21.22 -4.89 -23.17
N VAL A 429 21.02 -5.83 -22.26
CA VAL A 429 21.03 -5.59 -20.83
C VAL A 429 22.10 -6.43 -20.16
N GLY A 430 22.84 -5.81 -19.25
CA GLY A 430 23.86 -6.45 -18.42
C GLY A 430 23.60 -6.24 -16.94
N ALA A 431 23.60 -7.32 -16.17
CA ALA A 431 23.74 -7.28 -14.71
C ALA A 431 25.20 -7.52 -14.33
N VAL A 432 25.78 -6.59 -13.58
CA VAL A 432 27.21 -6.59 -13.21
C VAL A 432 27.34 -6.59 -11.70
N ARG A 433 27.89 -7.66 -11.14
CA ARG A 433 28.06 -7.81 -9.69
C ARG A 433 29.52 -8.06 -9.31
N ALA A 434 29.93 -7.69 -8.10
CA ALA A 434 31.23 -8.10 -7.56
C ALA A 434 31.17 -9.51 -6.93
N ASN A 435 32.07 -10.39 -7.34
CA ASN A 435 32.32 -11.68 -6.70
C ASN A 435 33.02 -11.50 -5.34
N SER A 436 33.05 -12.55 -4.53
CA SER A 436 33.69 -12.56 -3.21
C SER A 436 35.20 -12.30 -3.25
N ASP A 437 35.86 -12.50 -4.40
CA ASP A 437 37.27 -12.19 -4.64
C ASP A 437 37.50 -10.78 -5.23
N GLY A 438 36.43 -9.99 -5.37
CA GLY A 438 36.46 -8.64 -5.95
C GLY A 438 36.47 -8.60 -7.48
N SER A 439 36.45 -9.75 -8.16
CA SER A 439 36.29 -9.80 -9.63
C SER A 439 34.84 -9.56 -10.04
N PRO A 440 34.55 -8.90 -11.18
CA PRO A 440 33.18 -8.71 -11.62
C PRO A 440 32.61 -9.98 -12.28
N SER A 441 31.38 -10.37 -11.91
CA SER A 441 30.54 -11.31 -12.67
C SER A 441 29.57 -10.54 -13.57
N TRP A 442 29.31 -11.10 -14.75
CA TRP A 442 28.51 -10.47 -15.79
C TRP A 442 27.48 -11.45 -16.31
N GLU A 443 26.22 -11.01 -16.37
CA GLU A 443 25.15 -11.71 -17.06
C GLU A 443 24.57 -10.78 -18.12
N TRP A 444 24.46 -11.26 -19.37
CA TRP A 444 23.99 -10.47 -20.51
C TRP A 444 22.83 -11.17 -21.22
N TRP A 445 21.78 -10.41 -21.53
CA TRP A 445 20.63 -10.87 -22.29
C TRP A 445 20.02 -9.72 -23.08
N THR A 446 19.06 -10.05 -23.94
CA THR A 446 18.28 -9.05 -24.69
C THR A 446 16.85 -8.98 -24.16
N MET A 447 16.25 -7.79 -24.19
CA MET A 447 14.84 -7.60 -23.90
C MET A 447 14.26 -6.46 -24.75
N PRO A 448 12.98 -6.47 -25.11
CA PRO A 448 12.36 -5.29 -25.70
C PRO A 448 12.27 -4.15 -24.69
N GLY A 449 12.44 -2.91 -25.15
CA GLY A 449 12.26 -1.73 -24.32
C GLY A 449 13.02 -0.50 -24.84
N GLY A 450 13.08 0.53 -24.01
CA GLY A 450 13.84 1.75 -24.27
C GLY A 450 14.80 2.10 -23.14
N ILE A 451 15.65 3.07 -23.41
CA ILE A 451 16.61 3.60 -22.44
C ILE A 451 16.11 4.92 -21.86
N ASP A 452 16.41 5.15 -20.58
CA ASP A 452 16.16 6.43 -19.95
C ASP A 452 17.25 7.44 -20.32
N VAL A 453 16.88 8.48 -21.07
CA VAL A 453 17.83 9.51 -21.50
C VAL A 453 18.44 10.29 -20.34
N GLY A 454 17.75 10.38 -19.19
CA GLY A 454 18.22 11.03 -17.98
C GLY A 454 19.28 10.22 -17.22
N ARG A 455 19.31 8.90 -17.43
CA ARG A 455 20.27 7.97 -16.82
C ARG A 455 21.45 7.60 -17.74
N ARG A 456 21.61 8.30 -18.87
CA ARG A 456 22.73 8.06 -19.78
C ARG A 456 24.05 8.36 -19.10
N SER A 457 24.87 7.32 -18.94
CA SER A 457 26.23 7.44 -18.45
C SER A 457 27.08 8.21 -19.45
N SER A 458 27.92 9.13 -18.95
CA SER A 458 28.95 9.79 -19.77
C SER A 458 30.23 8.96 -19.87
N ALA A 459 30.36 7.91 -19.06
CA ALA A 459 31.58 7.10 -18.94
C ALA A 459 31.45 5.71 -19.58
N GLU A 460 30.23 5.18 -19.66
CA GLU A 460 29.94 3.81 -20.08
C GLU A 460 29.25 3.80 -21.45
N ARG A 461 29.86 3.09 -22.40
CA ARG A 461 29.37 3.01 -23.78
C ARG A 461 29.55 1.62 -24.36
N PHE A 462 28.79 1.34 -25.41
CA PHE A 462 28.94 0.16 -26.24
C PHE A 462 29.43 0.54 -27.63
N GLU A 463 30.24 -0.35 -28.20
CA GLU A 463 30.70 -0.29 -29.57
C GLU A 463 30.27 -1.59 -30.26
N PHE A 464 29.43 -1.46 -31.28
CA PHE A 464 28.87 -2.55 -32.06
C PHE A 464 29.54 -2.61 -33.43
N GLU A 465 29.79 -3.82 -33.94
CA GLU A 465 30.15 -4.05 -35.34
C GLU A 465 29.07 -4.94 -35.97
N THR A 466 28.46 -4.47 -37.06
CA THR A 466 27.44 -5.20 -37.81
C THR A 466 28.08 -6.13 -38.85
N SER A 467 27.31 -7.08 -39.35
CA SER A 467 27.69 -7.97 -40.46
C SER A 467 28.05 -7.23 -41.76
N THR A 468 27.62 -5.98 -41.93
CA THR A 468 27.98 -5.10 -43.06
C THR A 468 29.29 -4.35 -42.84
N GLY A 469 29.92 -4.49 -41.66
CA GLY A 469 31.15 -3.82 -41.27
C GLY A 469 30.95 -2.39 -40.73
N GLU A 470 29.70 -1.99 -40.45
CA GLU A 470 29.40 -0.71 -39.82
C GLU A 470 29.75 -0.76 -38.33
N ARG A 471 30.36 0.32 -37.83
CA ARG A 471 30.68 0.48 -36.41
C ARG A 471 29.78 1.54 -35.79
N ILE A 472 29.03 1.14 -34.77
CA ILE A 472 28.04 1.99 -34.09
C ILE A 472 28.43 2.14 -32.63
N VAL A 473 28.34 3.36 -32.09
CA VAL A 473 28.67 3.64 -30.69
C VAL A 473 27.45 4.24 -30.00
N ALA A 474 27.06 3.67 -28.86
CA ALA A 474 25.93 4.13 -28.07
C ALA A 474 26.32 4.27 -26.59
N GLN A 475 25.84 5.32 -25.94
CA GLN A 475 26.00 5.49 -24.49
C GLN A 475 25.03 4.56 -23.76
N ALA A 476 25.48 4.00 -22.64
CA ALA A 476 24.65 3.14 -21.81
C ALA A 476 23.75 3.97 -20.89
N ASP A 477 22.53 3.50 -20.67
CA ASP A 477 21.71 3.82 -19.50
C ASP A 477 22.19 2.92 -18.36
N VAL A 478 22.61 3.54 -17.25
CA VAL A 478 23.18 2.82 -16.11
C VAL A 478 22.39 3.15 -14.87
N SER A 479 21.91 2.11 -14.20
CA SER A 479 21.24 2.18 -12.91
C SER A 479 21.84 1.15 -11.96
N GLU A 480 21.68 1.35 -10.66
CA GLU A 480 22.03 0.34 -9.66
C GLU A 480 20.75 -0.39 -9.23
N LEU A 481 20.84 -1.68 -8.95
CA LEU A 481 19.71 -2.44 -8.39
C LEU A 481 19.58 -2.22 -6.88
N SER A 482 18.45 -2.61 -6.29
CA SER A 482 18.20 -2.46 -4.85
C SER A 482 19.15 -3.25 -3.95
N ASP A 483 19.99 -4.13 -4.49
CA ASP A 483 21.03 -4.84 -3.74
C ASP A 483 22.35 -4.06 -3.62
N HIS A 484 22.50 -2.93 -4.34
CA HIS A 484 23.68 -2.04 -4.37
C HIS A 484 25.03 -2.71 -4.63
N GLN A 485 24.96 -3.94 -5.11
CA GLN A 485 26.07 -4.78 -5.49
C GLN A 485 26.00 -5.09 -6.97
N THR A 486 24.80 -5.00 -7.55
CA THR A 486 24.51 -5.27 -8.94
C THR A 486 24.21 -3.96 -9.65
N ARG A 487 25.06 -3.61 -10.62
CA ARG A 487 24.81 -2.53 -11.57
C ARG A 487 24.12 -3.08 -12.79
N TRP A 488 23.20 -2.28 -13.29
CA TRP A 488 22.36 -2.55 -14.44
C TRP A 488 22.73 -1.63 -15.58
N ILE A 489 23.05 -2.22 -16.72
CA ILE A 489 23.58 -1.51 -17.88
C ILE A 489 22.70 -1.86 -19.06
N LYS A 490 21.98 -0.87 -19.58
CA LYS A 490 21.08 -0.99 -20.72
C LYS A 490 21.60 -0.19 -21.90
N VAL A 491 21.48 -0.74 -23.11
CA VAL A 491 21.78 -0.02 -24.35
C VAL A 491 20.86 -0.49 -25.46
N VAL A 492 20.42 0.42 -26.30
CA VAL A 492 19.66 0.07 -27.50
C VAL A 492 20.54 -0.72 -28.47
N LEU A 493 20.08 -1.89 -28.89
CA LEU A 493 20.72 -2.66 -29.95
C LEU A 493 20.48 -1.95 -31.29
N PRO A 494 21.53 -1.68 -32.08
CA PRO A 494 21.39 -0.97 -33.35
C PRO A 494 20.89 -1.86 -34.50
N ALA A 495 20.83 -3.18 -34.28
CA ALA A 495 20.33 -4.20 -35.18
C ALA A 495 19.99 -5.46 -34.36
N GLU A 496 19.30 -6.41 -34.96
CA GLU A 496 19.06 -7.73 -34.34
C GLU A 496 20.38 -8.37 -33.89
N ILE A 497 20.38 -9.04 -32.74
CA ILE A 497 21.62 -9.54 -32.14
C ILE A 497 22.35 -10.55 -33.05
N SER A 498 21.60 -11.27 -33.90
CA SER A 498 22.14 -12.17 -34.92
C SER A 498 22.90 -11.48 -36.06
N GLU A 499 22.70 -10.17 -36.23
CA GLU A 499 23.36 -9.37 -37.28
C GLU A 499 24.65 -8.69 -36.78
N LEU A 500 24.94 -8.80 -35.49
CA LEU A 500 26.14 -8.25 -34.86
C LEU A 500 27.28 -9.26 -34.88
N THR A 501 28.45 -8.82 -35.36
CA THR A 501 29.67 -9.64 -35.40
C THR A 501 30.59 -9.40 -34.20
N ALA A 502 30.46 -8.25 -33.55
CA ALA A 502 31.16 -7.97 -32.30
C ALA A 502 30.40 -6.93 -31.45
N ILE A 503 30.45 -7.12 -30.14
CA ILE A 503 29.95 -6.15 -29.16
C ILE A 503 31.09 -5.87 -28.17
N ARG A 504 31.38 -4.60 -27.90
CA ARG A 504 32.37 -4.19 -26.90
C ARG A 504 31.75 -3.21 -25.92
N TYR A 505 31.76 -3.56 -24.65
CA TYR A 505 31.42 -2.65 -23.55
C TYR A 505 32.69 -1.92 -23.09
N VAL A 506 32.60 -0.59 -22.93
CA VAL A 506 33.72 0.26 -22.53
C VAL A 506 33.35 1.10 -21.31
N ASN A 507 34.16 1.01 -20.26
CA ASN A 507 34.04 1.80 -19.03
C ASN A 507 35.42 2.25 -18.55
N GLY A 508 35.66 3.56 -18.45
CA GLY A 508 36.85 4.10 -17.78
C GLY A 508 38.21 3.61 -18.31
N GLY A 509 38.28 3.15 -19.56
CA GLY A 509 39.49 2.58 -20.18
C GLY A 509 39.57 1.04 -20.16
N GLN A 510 38.68 0.36 -19.45
CA GLN A 510 38.48 -1.08 -19.56
C GLN A 510 37.56 -1.41 -20.74
N VAL A 511 37.89 -2.48 -21.48
CA VAL A 511 37.10 -2.96 -22.62
C VAL A 511 36.76 -4.42 -22.39
N LEU A 512 35.48 -4.75 -22.39
CA LEU A 512 34.96 -6.11 -22.31
C LEU A 512 34.36 -6.49 -23.68
N ALA A 513 34.89 -7.54 -24.30
CA ALA A 513 34.31 -8.11 -25.51
C ALA A 513 33.18 -9.06 -25.13
N LEU A 514 32.00 -8.87 -25.72
CA LEU A 514 30.84 -9.73 -25.55
C LEU A 514 30.65 -10.52 -26.85
N ASP A 515 30.49 -11.84 -26.74
CA ASP A 515 30.18 -12.71 -27.87
C ASP A 515 28.66 -12.67 -28.13
N PRO A 516 28.20 -12.09 -29.27
CA PRO A 516 26.79 -12.00 -29.61
C PRO A 516 26.06 -13.35 -29.57
N THR A 517 26.78 -14.44 -29.85
CA THR A 517 26.19 -15.80 -29.89
C THR A 517 25.96 -16.41 -28.50
N SER A 518 26.55 -15.84 -27.46
CA SER A 518 26.40 -16.30 -26.07
C SER A 518 25.37 -15.49 -25.25
N ILE A 519 24.85 -14.40 -25.82
CA ILE A 519 23.84 -13.55 -25.19
C ILE A 519 22.47 -14.20 -25.36
N ARG A 520 21.70 -14.29 -24.27
CA ARG A 520 20.36 -14.91 -24.30
C ARG A 520 19.38 -13.99 -25.06
N GLY A 521 18.79 -14.52 -26.12
CA GLY A 521 17.85 -13.82 -26.98
C GLY A 521 16.40 -13.91 -26.50
N SER A 522 15.62 -12.84 -26.70
CA SER A 522 14.16 -12.77 -26.58
C SER A 522 13.46 -13.31 -27.85
N GLY A 523 13.87 -14.50 -28.30
CA GLY A 523 13.33 -15.15 -29.50
C GLY A 523 12.73 -16.51 -29.17
N PRO A 524 11.64 -16.92 -29.83
CA PRO A 524 11.05 -18.23 -29.62
C PRO A 524 12.06 -19.31 -30.02
N ARG A 525 12.24 -20.33 -29.16
CA ARG A 525 12.84 -21.61 -29.57
C ARG A 525 11.75 -22.60 -29.94
#